data_AF-A0A9D4N4S4-F1
#
_entry.id   AF-A0A9D4N4S4-F1
#
_cell.length_a   1.000
_cell.length_b   1.000
_cell.length_c   1.000
_cell.angle_alpha   90.00
_cell.angle_beta   90.00
_cell.angle_gamma   90.00
#
_symmetry.space_group_name_H-M   'P 1'
#
loop_
_entity.id
_entity.type
_entity.pdbx_description
1 polymer ?
#
loop_
_entity_poly.entity_id
_entity_poly.type
_entity_poly.pdbx_seq_one_letter_code
_entity_poly.pdbx_strand_id
1 'polypeptide(L)'
;MCLKIRDLHFNYTKSTIWISGDINLHDINWVSSIIDGNSNQLLIDAIFDAVSEQIVTFPTRNNNTLDLFITNIPSLIESHDPFLE
;
A
#
# COMPACT_ATOMS: atom_id res chain seq x y z
N MET A 1 8.46 -5.92 -9.76
CA MET A 1 8.07 -4.86 -8.80
C MET A 1 8.53 -5.21 -7.39
N CYS A 2 8.14 -6.38 -6.86
CA CYS A 2 8.48 -6.85 -5.49
C CYS A 2 9.97 -6.74 -5.13
N LEU A 3 10.86 -7.20 -6.02
CA LEU A 3 12.31 -7.13 -5.79
C LEU A 3 12.80 -5.68 -5.63
N LYS A 4 12.31 -4.74 -6.44
CA LYS A 4 12.68 -3.33 -6.34
C LYS A 4 12.18 -2.69 -5.04
N ILE A 5 11.01 -3.07 -4.56
CA ILE A 5 10.45 -2.59 -3.28
C ILE A 5 11.33 -3.08 -2.12
N ARG A 6 11.70 -4.36 -2.13
CA ARG A 6 12.64 -4.91 -1.14
C ARG A 6 14.01 -4.24 -1.22
N ASP A 7 14.57 -4.07 -2.42
CA ASP A 7 15.86 -3.41 -2.61
C ASP A 7 15.85 -1.96 -2.11
N LEU A 8 14.74 -1.23 -2.30
CA LEU A 8 14.56 0.11 -1.76
C LEU A 8 14.61 0.10 -0.23
N HIS A 9 13.86 -0.80 0.40
CA HIS A 9 13.86 -0.92 1.86
C HIS A 9 15.23 -1.30 2.42
N PHE A 10 15.91 -2.28 1.82
CA PHE A 10 17.19 -2.77 2.32
C PHE A 10 18.35 -1.80 2.09
N ASN A 11 18.41 -1.15 0.93
CA ASN A 11 19.54 -0.28 0.60
C ASN A 11 19.37 1.15 1.13
N TYR A 12 18.15 1.56 1.46
CA TYR A 12 17.84 2.94 1.87
C TYR A 12 17.09 3.00 3.21
N THR A 13 17.57 2.27 4.21
CA THR A 13 16.92 2.09 5.54
C THR A 13 16.60 3.38 6.31
N LYS A 14 17.25 4.51 5.99
CA LYS A 14 16.99 5.82 6.62
C LYS A 14 16.14 6.75 5.76
N SER A 15 15.73 6.33 4.57
CA SER A 15 14.99 7.17 3.64
C SER A 15 13.49 7.03 3.88
N THR A 16 12.78 8.13 3.68
CA THR A 16 11.33 8.09 3.50
C THR A 16 11.03 7.51 2.12
N ILE A 17 10.23 6.45 2.07
CA ILE A 17 9.84 5.75 0.86
C ILE A 17 8.34 5.94 0.66
N TRP A 18 7.95 6.46 -0.49
CA TRP A 18 6.57 6.54 -0.94
C TRP A 18 6.37 5.69 -2.18
N ILE A 19 5.35 4.84 -2.16
CA ILE A 19 4.92 4.05 -3.31
C ILE A 19 3.47 4.43 -3.56
N SER A 20 3.15 4.94 -4.74
CA SER A 20 1.79 5.29 -5.10
C SER A 20 1.45 4.98 -6.55
N GLY A 21 0.16 4.83 -6.81
CA GLY A 21 -0.39 4.67 -8.16
C GLY A 21 -1.51 3.65 -8.23
N ASP A 22 -2.05 3.47 -9.44
CA ASP A 22 -3.06 2.45 -9.75
C ASP A 22 -2.39 1.07 -9.85
N ILE A 23 -2.46 0.28 -8.78
CA ILE A 23 -1.85 -1.05 -8.73
C ILE A 23 -2.82 -2.13 -9.24
N ASN A 24 -4.12 -1.81 -9.39
CA ASN A 24 -5.19 -2.70 -9.85
C ASN A 24 -5.22 -4.07 -9.12
N LEU A 25 -5.01 -4.08 -7.80
CA LEU A 25 -5.13 -5.28 -6.97
C LEU A 25 -6.54 -5.40 -6.41
N HIS A 26 -7.37 -6.16 -7.13
CA HIS A 26 -8.80 -6.32 -6.83
C HIS A 26 -9.10 -7.36 -5.74
N ASP A 27 -8.14 -8.22 -5.44
CA ASP A 27 -8.26 -9.37 -4.54
C ASP A 27 -7.78 -9.08 -3.12
N ILE A 28 -7.56 -7.80 -2.78
CA ILE A 28 -7.06 -7.38 -1.47
C ILE A 28 -8.04 -6.41 -0.84
N ASN A 29 -8.47 -6.77 0.36
CA ASN A 29 -9.10 -5.83 1.28
C ASN A 29 -8.02 -5.13 2.09
N TRP A 30 -7.64 -3.92 1.67
CA TRP A 30 -6.58 -3.12 2.31
C TRP A 30 -6.93 -2.63 3.72
N VAL A 31 -8.22 -2.61 4.07
CA VAL A 31 -8.69 -2.21 5.42
C VAL A 31 -8.49 -3.36 6.41
N SER A 32 -8.86 -4.59 6.01
CA SER A 32 -8.72 -5.77 6.86
C SER A 32 -7.41 -6.53 6.66
N SER A 33 -6.60 -6.14 5.66
CA SER A 33 -5.43 -6.89 5.19
C SER A 33 -5.75 -8.35 4.81
N ILE A 34 -6.99 -8.64 4.42
CA ILE A 34 -7.43 -9.96 3.97
C ILE A 34 -7.29 -10.04 2.45
N ILE A 35 -6.73 -11.13 1.97
CA ILE A 35 -6.54 -11.42 0.55
C ILE A 35 -7.59 -12.46 0.16
N ASP A 36 -8.55 -12.06 -0.68
CA ASP A 36 -9.54 -12.96 -1.27
C ASP A 36 -8.98 -13.54 -2.58
N GLY A 37 -7.96 -14.40 -2.47
CA GLY A 37 -7.32 -15.00 -3.63
C GLY A 37 -5.88 -15.43 -3.39
N ASN A 38 -5.26 -15.96 -4.44
CA ASN A 38 -3.84 -16.37 -4.45
C ASN A 38 -2.97 -15.45 -5.33
N SER A 39 -3.57 -14.46 -5.99
CA SER A 39 -2.86 -13.61 -6.93
C SER A 39 -2.05 -12.57 -6.13
N ASN A 40 -0.75 -12.50 -6.42
CA ASN A 40 0.17 -11.47 -5.93
C ASN A 40 0.58 -11.50 -4.44
N GLN A 41 0.46 -12.64 -3.74
CA GLN A 41 0.98 -12.80 -2.37
C GLN A 41 2.43 -12.29 -2.23
N LEU A 42 3.32 -12.60 -3.18
CA LEU A 42 4.71 -12.13 -3.17
C LEU A 42 4.88 -10.60 -3.24
N LEU A 43 3.95 -9.90 -3.88
CA LEU A 43 3.95 -8.45 -3.92
C LEU A 43 3.46 -7.88 -2.59
N ILE A 44 2.44 -8.50 -2.02
CA ILE A 44 1.85 -8.12 -0.75
C ILE A 44 2.86 -8.32 0.38
N ASP A 45 3.51 -9.49 0.43
CA ASP A 45 4.57 -9.78 1.39
C ASP A 45 5.73 -8.79 1.22
N ALA A 46 6.12 -8.47 -0.01
CA ALA A 46 7.17 -7.49 -0.26
C ALA A 46 6.77 -6.05 0.13
N ILE A 47 5.50 -5.70 0.02
CA ILE A 47 4.95 -4.43 0.51
C ILE A 47 5.00 -4.47 2.04
N PHE A 48 4.32 -5.39 2.70
CA PHE A 48 4.26 -5.47 4.17
C PHE A 48 5.63 -5.63 4.85
N ASP A 49 6.59 -6.32 4.22
CA ASP A 49 7.96 -6.41 4.72
C ASP A 49 8.72 -5.07 4.64
N ALA A 50 8.40 -4.24 3.64
CA ALA A 50 9.14 -3.02 3.31
C ALA A 50 8.53 -1.75 3.91
N VAL A 51 7.26 -1.75 4.28
CA VAL A 51 6.50 -0.55 4.67
C VAL A 51 5.63 -0.78 5.89
N SER A 52 5.31 0.30 6.59
CA SER A 52 4.53 0.25 7.81
C SER A 52 3.03 0.27 7.53
N GLU A 53 2.54 1.13 6.61
CA GLU A 53 1.10 1.28 6.38
C GLU A 53 0.75 1.71 4.94
N GLN A 54 -0.42 1.23 4.46
CA GLN A 54 -1.15 1.73 3.30
C GLN A 54 -2.17 2.76 3.79
N ILE A 55 -2.09 3.99 3.28
CA ILE A 55 -2.84 5.14 3.81
C ILE A 55 -4.23 5.27 3.18
N VAL A 56 -4.39 4.90 1.90
CA VAL A 56 -5.69 4.97 1.24
C VAL A 56 -6.51 3.76 1.67
N THR A 57 -7.52 4.02 2.50
CA THR A 57 -8.43 3.01 3.09
C THR A 57 -9.87 3.13 2.56
N PHE A 58 -10.11 4.02 1.60
CA PHE A 58 -11.42 4.21 0.97
C PHE A 58 -11.43 3.67 -0.46
N PRO A 59 -12.61 3.36 -1.04
CA PRO A 59 -12.71 2.91 -2.42
C PRO A 59 -12.26 4.00 -3.41
N THR A 60 -11.34 3.65 -4.31
CA THR A 60 -10.87 4.54 -5.38
C THR A 60 -11.46 4.18 -6.73
N ARG A 61 -12.04 2.98 -6.86
CA ARG A 61 -12.86 2.58 -8.01
C ARG A 61 -14.02 1.69 -7.59
N ASN A 62 -15.25 2.16 -7.77
CA ASN A 62 -16.46 1.49 -7.31
C ASN A 62 -16.35 1.17 -5.79
N ASN A 63 -16.39 -0.11 -5.43
CA ASN A 63 -16.25 -0.56 -4.04
C ASN A 63 -14.84 -1.08 -3.71
N ASN A 64 -13.87 -0.91 -4.61
CA ASN A 64 -12.51 -1.42 -4.45
C ASN A 64 -11.50 -0.28 -4.25
N THR A 65 -10.47 -0.54 -3.44
CA THR A 65 -9.30 0.33 -3.31
C THR A 65 -8.20 -0.20 -4.24
N LEU A 66 -8.00 0.47 -5.38
CA LEU A 66 -7.06 0.07 -6.44
C LEU A 66 -5.86 1.01 -6.56
N ASP A 67 -6.12 2.29 -6.36
CA ASP A 67 -5.08 3.30 -6.16
C ASP A 67 -4.53 3.21 -4.73
N LEU A 68 -3.23 2.97 -4.62
CA LEU A 68 -2.54 2.81 -3.35
C LEU A 68 -1.65 4.00 -3.05
N PHE A 69 -1.45 4.25 -1.75
CA PHE A 69 -0.42 5.16 -1.26
C PHE A 69 0.19 4.55 0.00
N ILE A 70 1.43 4.10 -0.16
CA ILE A 70 2.12 3.27 0.81
C ILE A 70 3.37 4.01 1.28
N THR A 71 3.63 4.03 2.58
CA THR A 71 4.80 4.70 3.17
C THR A 71 5.41 3.91 4.32
N ASN A 72 6.73 4.03 4.50
CA ASN A 72 7.43 3.54 5.68
C ASN A 72 7.42 4.53 6.86
N ILE A 73 6.87 5.73 6.68
CA ILE A 73 6.69 6.73 7.74
C ILE A 73 5.27 7.32 7.65
N PRO A 74 4.25 6.64 8.19
CA PRO A 74 2.85 7.08 8.12
C PRO A 74 2.61 8.42 8.82
N SER A 75 3.38 8.72 9.87
CA SER A 75 3.27 9.96 10.66
C SER A 75 3.58 11.24 9.89
N LEU A 76 4.16 11.15 8.68
CA LEU A 76 4.40 12.30 7.80
C LEU A 76 3.21 12.61 6.88
N ILE A 77 2.14 11.80 6.96
CA ILE A 77 0.98 11.92 6.09
C ILE A 77 -0.22 12.30 6.94
N GLU A 78 -0.85 13.41 6.57
CA GLU A 78 -2.17 13.78 7.06
C GLU A 78 -3.19 13.16 6.10
N SER A 79 -3.89 12.13 6.56
CA SER A 79 -4.99 11.54 5.80
C SER A 79 -6.25 12.39 5.98
N HIS A 80 -6.83 12.83 4.86
CA HIS A 80 -8.11 13.50 4.85
C HIS A 80 -9.14 12.55 4.23
N ASP A 81 -10.19 12.21 4.97
CA ASP A 81 -11.33 11.50 4.41
C ASP A 81 -12.17 12.49 3.59
N PRO A 82 -12.29 12.32 2.26
CA PRO A 82 -13.05 13.23 1.41
C PRO A 82 -14.57 13.11 1.61
N PHE A 83 -15.04 12.14 2.40
CA PHE A 83 -16.46 11.92 2.69
C PHE A 83 -16.89 12.38 4.08
N LEU A 84 -15.96 12.91 4.89
CA LEU A 84 -16.23 13.57 6.17
C LEU A 84 -16.12 15.10 5.99
N GLU A 85 -17.15 15.70 5.38
CA GLU A 85 -17.46 17.15 5.47
C GLU A 85 -18.85 17.38 6.09
#